data_AF-A0A2I6QK90-F1
#
_entry.id   AF-A0A2I6QK90-F1
#
_cell.length_a   1.000
_cell.length_b   1.000
_cell.length_c   1.000
_cell.angle_alpha   90.00
_cell.angle_beta   90.00
_cell.angle_gamma   90.00
#
_symmetry.space_group_name_H-M   'P 1'
#
loop_
_entity.id
_entity.type
_entity.pdbx_description
1 polymer ?
#
loop_
_entity_poly.entity_id
_entity_poly.type
_entity_poly.pdbx_seq_one_letter_code
_entity_poly.pdbx_strand_id
1 'polypeptide(L)' 'MFFGTLKGARVLQFVFFSLTVLFALLAIGNIAGNAAIIHFAGWIGLICGASAIYLAMGEVLNEQFGRTVLPIGESH' A
#
# COMPACT_ATOMS: atom_id res chain seq x y z
N MET A 1 -7.51 2.41 -9.17
CA MET A 1 -6.54 1.39 -9.63
C MET A 1 -6.64 0.04 -8.88
N PHE A 2 -7.38 -0.07 -7.76
CA PHE A 2 -7.61 -1.33 -7.03
C PHE A 2 -8.14 -2.49 -7.90
N PHE A 3 -9.03 -2.21 -8.86
CA PHE A 3 -9.54 -3.25 -9.77
C PHE A 3 -8.50 -3.74 -10.80
N GLY A 4 -7.45 -2.96 -11.09
CA GLY A 4 -6.38 -3.37 -12.01
C GLY A 4 -5.39 -4.35 -11.38
N THR A 5 -5.36 -4.43 -10.05
CA THR A 5 -4.36 -5.20 -9.28
C THR A 5 -4.90 -6.52 -8.73
N LEU A 6 -6.12 -6.89 -9.13
CA LEU A 6 -6.76 -8.18 -8.83
C LEU A 6 -5.98 -9.39 -9.38
N LYS A 7 -5.16 -9.21 -10.43
CA LYS A 7 -4.25 -10.24 -10.97
C LYS A 7 -2.80 -10.12 -10.46
N GLY A 8 -2.51 -9.15 -9.59
CA GLY A 8 -1.16 -8.89 -9.07
C GLY A 8 -0.94 -9.42 -7.66
N ALA A 9 0.27 -9.19 -7.13
CA ALA A 9 0.69 -9.60 -5.81
C ALA A 9 -0.28 -9.10 -4.70
N ARG A 10 -0.59 -9.95 -3.70
CA ARG A 10 -1.49 -9.61 -2.57
C ARG A 10 -1.06 -8.33 -1.84
N VAL A 11 0.24 -8.11 -1.70
CA VAL A 11 0.79 -6.90 -1.06
C VAL A 11 0.46 -5.65 -1.89
N LEU A 12 0.46 -5.76 -3.22
CA LEU A 12 0.12 -4.67 -4.13
C LEU A 12 -1.36 -4.28 -4.00
N GLN A 13 -2.27 -5.24 -3.81
CA GLN A 13 -3.68 -4.97 -3.49
C GLN A 13 -3.83 -4.25 -2.15
N PHE A 14 -3.07 -4.65 -1.13
CA PHE A 14 -3.07 -4.02 0.18
C PHE A 14 -2.63 -2.55 0.10
N VAL A 15 -1.52 -2.26 -0.61
CA VAL A 15 -1.01 -0.90 -0.82
C VAL A 15 -2.08 -0.02 -1.48
N PHE A 16 -2.72 -0.48 -2.55
CA PHE A 16 -3.76 0.31 -3.23
C PHE A 16 -5.00 0.52 -2.37
N PHE A 17 -5.39 -0.48 -1.59
CA PHE A 17 -6.51 -0.35 -0.66
C PHE A 17 -6.20 0.67 0.44
N SER A 18 -5.05 0.56 1.10
CA SER A 18 -4.63 1.50 2.14
C SER A 18 -4.48 2.92 1.60
N LEU A 19 -3.97 3.09 0.38
CA LEU A 19 -3.85 4.39 -0.27
C LEU A 19 -5.22 5.03 -0.55
N THR A 20 -6.20 4.22 -0.99
CA THR A 20 -7.58 4.68 -1.23
C THR A 20 -8.22 5.17 0.07
N VAL A 21 -8.08 4.39 1.14
CA VAL A 21 -8.55 4.76 2.49
C VAL A 21 -7.86 6.03 2.97
N LEU A 22 -6.54 6.14 2.76
CA LEU A 22 -5.75 7.31 3.12
C LEU A 22 -6.31 8.59 2.48
N PHE A 23 -6.47 8.59 1.15
CA PHE A 23 -6.99 9.75 0.43
C PHE A 23 -8.39 10.13 0.86
N ALA A 24 -9.26 9.14 1.12
CA ALA A 24 -10.60 9.38 1.65
C ALA A 24 -10.56 10.03 3.04
N LEU A 25 -9.71 9.53 3.94
CA LEU A 25 -9.57 10.11 5.29
C LEU A 25 -8.95 11.51 5.27
N LEU A 26 -7.93 11.77 4.44
CA LEU A 26 -7.38 13.12 4.30
C LEU A 26 -8.41 14.09 3.72
N ALA A 27 -9.18 13.68 2.71
CA ALA A 27 -10.22 14.51 2.12
C ALA A 27 -11.30 14.87 3.15
N ILE A 28 -11.81 13.88 3.89
CA ILE A 28 -12.81 14.10 4.94
C ILE A 28 -12.22 14.94 6.08
N GLY A 29 -10.99 14.64 6.52
CA GLY A 29 -10.30 15.39 7.57
C GLY A 29 -10.10 16.86 7.21
N ASN A 30 -9.77 17.16 5.95
CA ASN A 30 -9.58 18.51 5.46
C ASN A 30 -10.91 19.26 5.27
N ILE A 31 -11.99 18.58 4.85
CA ILE A 31 -13.34 19.16 4.74
C ILE A 31 -13.94 19.43 6.13
N ALA A 32 -13.77 18.50 7.08
CA ALA A 32 -14.27 18.62 8.44
C ALA A 32 -13.40 19.54 9.33
N GLY A 33 -12.23 19.96 8.86
CA GLY A 33 -11.28 20.76 9.63
C GLY A 33 -10.75 20.07 10.89
N ASN A 34 -10.75 18.74 10.93
CA ASN A 34 -10.41 17.97 12.13
C ASN A 34 -8.99 17.40 12.04
N ALA A 35 -8.07 18.02 12.78
CA ALA A 35 -6.66 17.62 12.85
C ALA A 35 -6.46 16.19 13.35
N ALA A 36 -7.34 15.66 14.20
CA ALA A 36 -7.21 14.29 14.71
C ALA A 36 -7.37 13.25 13.59
N ILE A 37 -8.29 13.49 12.64
CA ILE A 37 -8.50 12.62 11.48
C ILE A 37 -7.28 12.65 10.56
N ILE A 38 -6.69 13.82 10.36
CA ILE A 38 -5.48 14.00 9.55
C ILE A 38 -4.28 13.27 10.18
N HIS A 39 -4.10 13.37 11.49
CA HIS A 39 -3.04 12.62 12.20
C HIS A 39 -3.23 11.11 12.09
N PHE A 40 -4.47 10.62 12.24
CA PHE A 40 -4.78 9.20 12.11
C PHE A 40 -4.53 8.70 10.68
N ALA A 41 -4.89 9.52 9.68
CA ALA A 41 -4.57 9.23 8.29
C ALA A 41 -3.06 9.18 8.06
N GLY A 42 -2.28 10.09 8.66
CA GLY A 42 -0.81 10.06 8.59
C GLY A 42 -0.20 8.73 9.06
N TRP A 43 -0.71 8.15 10.15
CA TRP A 43 -0.27 6.83 10.63
C TRP A 43 -0.56 5.71 9.63
N ILE A 44 -1.75 5.70 9.03
CA ILE A 44 -2.11 4.75 7.97
C ILE A 44 -1.18 4.94 6.75
N GLY A 45 -0.78 6.18 6.47
CA GLY A 45 0.13 6.53 5.38
C GLY A 45 1.51 5.97 5.57
N LEU A 46 2.01 5.97 6.81
CA LEU A 46 3.30 5.41 7.14
C LEU A 46 3.33 3.88 6.94
N ILE A 47 2.27 3.19 7.34
CA ILE A 47 2.10 1.74 7.09
C ILE A 47 1.97 1.46 5.58
N CYS A 48 1.17 2.26 4.87
CA CYS A 48 1.01 2.16 3.42
C CYS A 48 2.37 2.33 2.70
N GLY A 49 3.14 3.36 3.05
CA GLY A 49 4.46 3.62 2.47
C GLY A 49 5.45 2.50 2.76
N ALA A 50 5.50 2.02 4.00
CA ALA A 50 6.35 0.89 4.37
C ALA A 50 6.00 -0.39 3.58
N SER A 51 4.70 -0.68 3.40
CA SER A 51 4.25 -1.83 2.60
C SER A 51 4.59 -1.69 1.10
N ALA A 52 4.56 -0.47 0.55
CA ALA A 52 4.97 -0.20 -0.82
C ALA A 52 6.48 -0.39 -1.01
N ILE A 53 7.30 0.03 -0.05
CA ILE A 53 8.75 -0.21 -0.06
C ILE A 53 9.04 -1.71 0.00
N TYR A 54 8.35 -2.46 0.86
CA TYR A 54 8.51 -3.91 0.97
C TYR A 54 8.19 -4.62 -0.35
N LEU A 55 7.09 -4.22 -1.02
CA LEU A 55 6.73 -4.74 -2.33
C LEU A 55 7.80 -4.44 -3.39
N ALA A 56 8.25 -3.19 -3.48
CA ALA A 56 9.26 -2.78 -4.45
C ALA A 56 10.59 -3.52 -4.24
N MET A 57 11.02 -3.68 -2.99
CA MET A 57 12.19 -4.49 -2.66
C MET A 57 11.97 -5.96 -3.00
N GLY A 58 10.79 -6.51 -2.71
CA GLY A 58 10.47 -7.89 -3.02
C GLY A 58 10.48 -8.20 -4.52
N GLU A 59 9.92 -7.31 -5.34
CA GLU A 59 9.97 -7.43 -6.81
C GLU A 59 11.42 -7.37 -7.30
N VAL A 60 12.20 -6.36 -6.87
CA VAL A 60 13.60 -6.22 -7.27
C VAL A 60 14.44 -7.42 -6.85
N LEU A 61 14.33 -7.89 -5.61
CA LEU A 61 15.10 -9.05 -5.15
C LEU A 61 14.63 -10.35 -5.84
N ASN A 62 13.34 -10.59 -6.01
CA ASN A 62 12.85 -11.81 -6.65
C ASN A 62 13.29 -11.89 -8.12
N GLU A 63 13.28 -10.75 -8.81
CA GLU A 63 13.71 -10.65 -10.21
C GLU A 63 15.23 -10.80 -10.36
N GLN A 64 16.03 -10.18 -9.48
CA GLN A 64 17.50 -10.30 -9.52
C GLN A 64 18.00 -11.70 -9.14
N PHE A 65 17.34 -12.39 -8.20
CA PHE A 65 17.76 -13.71 -7.73
C PHE A 65 17.05 -14.87 -8.46
N GLY A 66 16.10 -14.60 -9.34
CA GLY A 66 15.34 -15.60 -10.09
C GLY A 66 14.56 -16.59 -9.22
N ARG A 67 14.32 -16.25 -7.95
CA ARG A 67 13.64 -17.06 -6.95
C ARG A 67 12.95 -16.15 -5.94
N THR A 68 11.89 -16.63 -5.31
CA THR A 68 11.14 -15.88 -4.30
C THR A 68 11.98 -15.72 -3.02
N VAL A 69 12.71 -14.62 -2.90
CA VAL A 69 13.49 -14.24 -1.70
C VAL A 69 12.58 -13.57 -0.68
N LEU A 70 11.66 -12.70 -1.15
CA LEU A 70 10.66 -12.03 -0.32
C LEU A 70 9.26 -12.40 -0.81
N PRO A 71 8.43 -13.02 0.04
CA PRO A 71 7.07 -13.41 -0.34
C PRO A 71 6.18 -12.16 -0.45
N ILE A 72 6.08 -11.62 -1.65
CA ILE A 72 5.14 -10.52 -1.98
C ILE A 72 3.70 -11.01 -2.21
N GLY A 73 3.48 -12.32 -2.11
CA GLY A 73 2.18 -12.95 -2.35
C GLY A 73 1.88 -13.06 -3.84
N GLU A 74 2.86 -13.54 -4.61
CA GLU A 74 2.66 -14.01 -5.99
C GLU A 74 1.58 -15.09 -6.00
N SER A 75 0.51 -14.85 -6.76
CA SER A 75 -0.41 -15.92 -7.14
C SER A 75 0.28 -16.76 -8.20
N HIS A 76 0.77 -17.93 -7.82
CA HIS A 76 1.15 -19.00 -8.73
C HIS A 76 0.02 -19.30 -9.74
#